data_AF-A0A7I4XYK2-F1
#
_entry.id   AF-A0A7I4XYK2-F1
#
_cell.length_a   1.000
_cell.length_b   1.000
_cell.length_c   1.000
_cell.angle_alpha   90.00
_cell.angle_beta   90.00
_cell.angle_gamma   90.00
#
_symmetry.space_group_name_H-M   'P 1'
#
loop_
_entity.id
_entity.type
_entity.pdbx_description
1 polymer ?
#
loop_
_entity_poly.entity_id
_entity_poly.type
_entity_poly.pdbx_seq_one_letter_code
_entity_poly.pdbx_strand_id
1 'polypeptide(L)'
;YGSHMHLYVRSMVSPVFELLKIYEKEGYLTIQPWLRVTLLTIDERQFNPNINIEFRNQAAAQTDCLLQYKESASFIAFVDLDDVLIPRMAANYLDEFAHLFHSMPNVAYIHYMKENTRLEAGKDPTKFSLKRMLSTIKFQQVSETGKMVANPLYLNHTWIHHPHRIKDGTDRYTVPNHLNAITHLKHIELVQDGSPTKRSSAPVYKPNTPYGLTDQPLLSERDIDELQLDFERMSRKPEVARLFPFLPTNFIYLKTIAQCYEDTYYKFHYSGNVKQLKCPGPDRCVFPRRIPCYNSMAKFHSTTGGYYLNFHYATEESFREENGCLP
;
A
#
# COMPACT_ATOMS: atom_id res chain seq x y z
N TYR A 1 -2.77 -10.15 -13.79
CA TYR A 1 -2.13 -11.31 -13.13
C TYR A 1 -3.01 -12.06 -12.12
N GLY A 2 -4.33 -11.81 -12.03
CA GLY A 2 -5.25 -12.63 -11.23
C GLY A 2 -5.16 -12.40 -9.71
N SER A 3 -5.46 -11.17 -9.25
CA SER A 3 -5.47 -10.81 -7.83
C SER A 3 -6.62 -9.87 -7.52
N HIS A 4 -7.06 -9.86 -6.26
CA HIS A 4 -8.01 -8.89 -5.71
C HIS A 4 -7.33 -8.04 -4.64
N MET A 5 -7.53 -6.73 -4.65
CA MET A 5 -6.88 -5.82 -3.70
C MET A 5 -7.82 -5.50 -2.52
N HIS A 6 -7.39 -5.72 -1.28
CA HIS A 6 -8.15 -5.29 -0.11
C HIS A 6 -7.49 -4.07 0.53
N LEU A 7 -8.21 -2.95 0.61
CA LEU A 7 -7.70 -1.66 1.07
C LEU A 7 -8.37 -1.21 2.36
N TYR A 8 -7.58 -1.08 3.41
CA TYR A 8 -7.97 -0.47 4.68
C TYR A 8 -7.78 1.04 4.58
N VAL A 9 -8.87 1.79 4.57
CA VAL A 9 -8.85 3.25 4.38
C VAL A 9 -9.31 3.92 5.66
N ARG A 10 -8.50 4.85 6.17
CA ARG A 10 -8.87 5.73 7.30
C ARG A 10 -9.38 7.08 6.81
N SER A 11 -8.69 7.63 5.82
CA SER A 11 -9.14 8.80 5.08
C SER A 11 -8.54 8.82 3.68
N MET A 12 -9.22 9.49 2.76
CA MET A 12 -8.76 9.63 1.37
C MET A 12 -9.38 10.87 0.72
N VAL A 13 -8.60 11.55 -0.11
CA VAL A 13 -9.05 12.72 -0.90
C VAL A 13 -10.24 12.32 -1.78
N SER A 14 -11.32 13.11 -1.76
CA SER A 14 -12.63 12.69 -2.28
C SER A 14 -12.60 12.18 -3.73
N PRO A 15 -12.02 12.91 -4.71
CA PRO A 15 -11.91 12.40 -6.09
C PRO A 15 -11.19 11.05 -6.22
N VAL A 16 -10.20 10.78 -5.37
CA VAL A 16 -9.46 9.50 -5.38
C VAL A 16 -10.33 8.40 -4.77
N PHE A 17 -11.00 8.67 -3.66
CA PHE A 17 -11.92 7.72 -3.03
C PHE A 17 -13.06 7.33 -3.97
N GLU A 18 -13.69 8.32 -4.61
CA GLU A 18 -14.77 8.11 -5.57
C GLU A 18 -14.33 7.28 -6.78
N LEU A 19 -13.11 7.54 -7.27
CA LEU A 19 -12.51 6.70 -8.31
C LEU A 19 -12.35 5.24 -7.82
N LEU A 20 -11.78 5.03 -6.63
CA LEU A 20 -11.61 3.67 -6.09
C LEU A 20 -12.95 2.97 -5.84
N LYS A 21 -14.02 3.69 -5.47
CA LYS A 21 -15.37 3.09 -5.36
C LYS A 21 -15.92 2.61 -6.70
N ILE A 22 -15.52 3.23 -7.81
CA ILE A 22 -15.86 2.71 -9.15
C ILE A 22 -15.06 1.43 -9.43
N TYR A 23 -13.76 1.40 -9.12
CA TYR A 23 -12.95 0.19 -9.25
C TYR A 23 -13.42 -0.97 -8.35
N GLU A 24 -13.93 -0.67 -7.15
CA GLU A 24 -14.57 -1.66 -6.28
C GLU A 24 -15.82 -2.27 -6.92
N LYS A 25 -16.70 -1.44 -7.51
CA LYS A 25 -17.89 -1.94 -8.23
C LYS A 25 -17.54 -2.82 -9.42
N GLU A 26 -16.39 -2.57 -10.04
CA GLU A 26 -15.87 -3.39 -11.16
C GLU A 26 -15.10 -4.63 -10.68
N GLY A 27 -15.00 -4.87 -9.37
CA GLY A 27 -14.42 -6.08 -8.79
C GLY A 27 -12.90 -6.11 -8.72
N TYR A 28 -12.21 -4.97 -8.83
CA TYR A 28 -10.75 -4.91 -8.70
C TYR A 28 -10.27 -4.95 -7.25
N LEU A 29 -11.06 -4.36 -6.36
CA LEU A 29 -10.67 -4.12 -4.99
C LEU A 29 -11.87 -4.14 -4.04
N THR A 30 -11.61 -4.20 -2.75
CA THR A 30 -12.55 -3.93 -1.67
C THR A 30 -11.99 -2.83 -0.78
N ILE A 31 -12.80 -1.84 -0.44
CA ILE A 31 -12.45 -0.77 0.50
C ILE A 31 -13.11 -1.06 1.85
N GLN A 32 -12.29 -1.30 2.86
CA GLN A 32 -12.72 -1.49 4.23
C GLN A 32 -12.45 -0.24 5.07
N PRO A 33 -13.44 0.27 5.83
CA PRO A 33 -13.20 1.30 6.82
C PRO A 33 -12.14 0.86 7.83
N TRP A 34 -11.16 1.72 8.08
CA TRP A 34 -10.16 1.54 9.12
C TRP A 34 -10.20 2.70 10.11
N LEU A 35 -10.77 2.42 11.28
CA LEU A 35 -11.20 3.45 12.21
C LEU A 35 -10.07 3.98 13.09
N ARG A 36 -10.22 5.23 13.51
CA ARG A 36 -9.50 5.78 14.66
C ARG A 36 -10.00 5.12 15.92
N VAL A 37 -9.12 4.97 16.92
CA VAL A 37 -9.56 4.59 18.26
C VAL A 37 -10.17 5.83 18.92
N THR A 38 -11.47 5.79 19.21
CA THR A 38 -12.19 6.86 19.90
C THR A 38 -12.71 6.35 21.24
N LEU A 39 -12.32 7.01 22.33
CA LEU A 39 -12.79 6.71 23.68
C LEU A 39 -13.91 7.68 24.04
N LEU A 40 -15.10 7.17 24.35
CA LEU A 40 -16.25 8.03 24.71
C LEU A 40 -16.17 8.56 26.14
N THR A 41 -15.33 7.96 26.98
CA THR A 41 -15.20 8.29 28.40
C THR A 41 -14.14 9.34 28.69
N ILE A 42 -13.29 9.69 27.71
CA ILE A 42 -12.18 10.64 27.88
C ILE A 42 -12.11 11.55 26.66
N ASP A 43 -12.04 12.86 26.88
CA ASP A 43 -11.90 13.84 25.80
C ASP A 43 -10.54 13.71 25.10
N GLU A 44 -10.52 13.74 23.76
CA GLU A 44 -9.30 13.58 22.95
C GLU A 44 -8.23 14.65 23.26
N ARG A 45 -8.62 15.84 23.74
CA ARG A 45 -7.70 16.90 24.17
C ARG A 45 -6.97 16.53 25.46
N GLN A 46 -7.56 15.67 26.30
CA GLN A 46 -6.93 15.14 27.50
C GLN A 46 -6.06 13.94 27.18
N PHE A 47 -6.59 13.01 26.36
CA PHE A 47 -5.86 11.83 25.94
C PHE A 47 -6.31 11.34 24.56
N ASN A 48 -5.40 11.38 23.59
CA ASN A 48 -5.59 10.77 22.29
C ASN A 48 -4.81 9.44 22.24
N PRO A 49 -5.46 8.28 22.15
CA PRO A 49 -4.75 7.00 22.04
C PRO A 49 -3.96 6.90 20.72
N ASN A 50 -4.46 7.51 19.64
CA ASN A 50 -3.91 7.33 18.30
C ASN A 50 -2.50 7.94 18.13
N ILE A 51 -2.08 8.90 18.96
CA ILE A 51 -0.69 9.42 18.94
C ILE A 51 0.34 8.43 19.51
N ASN A 52 -0.13 7.31 20.07
CA ASN A 52 0.66 6.20 20.60
C ASN A 52 0.43 4.90 19.81
N ILE A 53 -0.18 4.99 18.62
CA ILE A 53 -0.38 3.87 17.72
C ILE A 53 0.49 4.09 16.49
N GLU A 54 1.41 3.17 16.24
CA GLU A 54 2.34 3.27 15.13
C GLU A 54 1.65 3.04 13.78
N PHE A 55 2.06 3.83 12.78
CA PHE A 55 1.72 3.68 11.36
C PHE A 55 0.21 3.51 11.09
N ARG A 56 -0.65 4.20 11.86
CA ARG A 56 -2.13 4.07 11.79
C ARG A 56 -2.62 2.64 12.07
N ASN A 57 -1.93 1.89 12.93
CA ASN A 57 -2.25 0.51 13.26
C ASN A 57 -2.13 -0.45 12.06
N GLN A 58 -1.16 -0.22 11.16
CA GLN A 58 -0.97 -1.03 9.96
C GLN A 58 -0.78 -2.53 10.26
N ALA A 59 -0.11 -2.88 11.36
CA ALA A 59 0.05 -4.28 11.77
C ALA A 59 -1.29 -4.97 12.07
N ALA A 60 -2.21 -4.28 12.73
CA ALA A 60 -3.54 -4.83 13.00
C ALA A 60 -4.38 -4.91 11.72
N ALA A 61 -4.32 -3.93 10.82
CA ALA A 61 -5.03 -3.99 9.53
C ALA A 61 -4.59 -5.19 8.68
N GLN A 62 -3.27 -5.43 8.62
CA GLN A 62 -2.73 -6.58 7.89
C GLN A 62 -3.10 -7.92 8.59
N THR A 63 -3.12 -7.95 9.92
CA THR A 63 -3.57 -9.14 10.67
C THR A 63 -5.06 -9.39 10.49
N ASP A 64 -5.90 -8.35 10.47
CA ASP A 64 -7.33 -8.47 10.18
C ASP A 64 -7.56 -9.07 8.79
N CYS A 65 -6.87 -8.55 7.78
CA CYS A 65 -6.89 -9.10 6.42
C CYS A 65 -6.49 -10.58 6.39
N LEU A 66 -5.40 -10.96 7.07
CA LEU A 66 -4.96 -12.35 7.17
C LEU A 66 -6.06 -13.25 7.74
N LEU A 67 -6.74 -12.80 8.80
CA LEU A 67 -7.76 -13.56 9.50
C LEU A 67 -9.06 -13.66 8.71
N GLN A 68 -9.50 -12.57 8.08
CA GLN A 68 -10.70 -12.55 7.24
C GLN A 68 -10.59 -13.53 6.06
N TYR A 69 -9.42 -13.59 5.42
CA TYR A 69 -9.20 -14.45 4.25
C TYR A 69 -8.53 -15.78 4.58
N LYS A 70 -8.48 -16.16 5.87
CA LYS A 70 -7.66 -17.29 6.34
C LYS A 70 -7.96 -18.60 5.63
N GLU A 71 -9.24 -18.82 5.31
CA GLU A 71 -9.75 -20.04 4.68
C GLU A 71 -10.25 -19.83 3.24
N SER A 72 -10.19 -18.59 2.72
CA SER A 72 -10.79 -18.23 1.42
C SER A 72 -9.78 -17.76 0.38
N ALA A 73 -8.51 -17.55 0.75
CA ALA A 73 -7.44 -17.21 -0.17
C ALA A 73 -6.34 -18.27 -0.15
N SER A 74 -5.80 -18.63 -1.33
CA SER A 74 -4.61 -19.52 -1.39
C SER A 74 -3.35 -18.81 -0.89
N PHE A 75 -3.22 -17.52 -1.23
CA PHE A 75 -2.10 -16.68 -0.84
C PHE A 75 -2.55 -15.24 -0.60
N ILE A 76 -1.85 -14.53 0.29
CA ILE A 76 -2.08 -13.11 0.58
C ILE A 76 -0.75 -12.37 0.50
N ALA A 77 -0.68 -11.35 -0.38
CA ALA A 77 0.45 -10.45 -0.46
C ALA A 77 0.20 -9.19 0.39
N PHE A 78 1.11 -8.88 1.31
CA PHE A 78 1.02 -7.71 2.17
C PHE A 78 1.99 -6.63 1.68
N VAL A 79 1.54 -5.78 0.76
CA VAL A 79 2.36 -4.77 0.08
C VAL A 79 1.85 -3.35 0.34
N ASP A 80 2.70 -2.33 0.18
CA ASP A 80 2.26 -0.93 0.23
C ASP A 80 1.63 -0.49 -1.12
N LEU A 81 0.90 0.63 -1.17
CA LEU A 81 0.20 1.07 -2.39
C LEU A 81 1.14 1.49 -3.54
N ASP A 82 2.39 1.79 -3.21
CA ASP A 82 3.47 2.11 -4.13
C ASP A 82 4.39 0.91 -4.42
N ASP A 83 3.99 -0.29 -4.02
CA ASP A 83 4.69 -1.54 -4.28
C ASP A 83 4.00 -2.33 -5.39
N VAL A 84 4.75 -2.68 -6.44
CA VAL A 84 4.26 -3.56 -7.51
C VAL A 84 5.10 -4.82 -7.55
N LEU A 85 4.51 -5.96 -7.18
CA LEU A 85 5.11 -7.27 -7.38
C LEU A 85 4.69 -7.79 -8.75
N ILE A 86 5.64 -8.15 -9.61
CA ILE A 86 5.34 -8.65 -10.96
C ILE A 86 5.83 -10.09 -11.02
N PRO A 87 4.99 -11.08 -11.36
CA PRO A 87 5.45 -12.46 -11.53
C PRO A 87 6.57 -12.55 -12.57
N ARG A 88 7.66 -13.22 -12.23
CA ARG A 88 8.84 -13.44 -13.09
C ARG A 88 9.23 -14.90 -13.25
N MET A 89 8.75 -15.77 -12.36
CA MET A 89 9.04 -17.21 -12.35
C MET A 89 7.85 -18.03 -12.88
N ALA A 90 6.67 -17.42 -13.02
CA ALA A 90 5.50 -18.00 -13.65
C ALA A 90 4.63 -16.92 -14.34
N ALA A 91 3.55 -17.34 -15.00
CA ALA A 91 2.68 -16.45 -15.77
C ALA A 91 1.72 -15.59 -14.92
N ASN A 92 1.48 -15.97 -13.66
CA ASN A 92 0.56 -15.28 -12.76
C ASN A 92 0.98 -15.49 -11.29
N TYR A 93 0.32 -14.77 -10.38
CA TYR A 93 0.63 -14.84 -8.94
C TYR A 93 0.40 -16.23 -8.34
N LEU A 94 -0.71 -16.89 -8.71
CA LEU A 94 -1.06 -18.20 -8.15
C LEU A 94 0.04 -19.23 -8.46
N ASP A 95 0.45 -19.31 -9.71
CA ASP A 95 1.47 -20.27 -10.16
C ASP A 95 2.85 -19.95 -9.57
N GLU A 96 3.23 -18.67 -9.51
CA GLU A 96 4.52 -18.27 -8.92
C GLU A 96 4.59 -18.61 -7.44
N PHE A 97 3.55 -18.25 -6.68
CA PHE A 97 3.52 -18.52 -5.25
C PHE A 97 3.41 -20.01 -4.96
N ALA A 98 2.58 -20.75 -5.71
CA ALA A 98 2.49 -22.20 -5.58
C ALA A 98 3.84 -22.87 -5.89
N HIS A 99 4.53 -22.45 -6.96
CA HIS A 99 5.85 -22.98 -7.31
C HIS A 99 6.85 -22.80 -6.15
N LEU A 100 6.91 -21.59 -5.57
CA LEU A 100 7.81 -21.30 -4.46
C LEU A 100 7.45 -22.10 -3.21
N PHE A 101 6.19 -22.07 -2.77
CA PHE A 101 5.77 -22.81 -1.56
C PHE A 101 5.92 -24.34 -1.71
N HIS A 102 5.70 -24.91 -2.90
CA HIS A 102 5.91 -26.35 -3.14
C HIS A 102 7.38 -26.75 -3.18
N SER A 103 8.26 -25.86 -3.66
CA SER A 103 9.69 -26.17 -3.80
C SER A 103 10.43 -26.20 -2.45
N MET A 104 9.82 -25.70 -1.38
CA MET A 104 10.45 -25.56 -0.07
C MET A 104 9.51 -26.05 1.04
N PRO A 105 9.70 -27.28 1.56
CA PRO A 105 8.94 -27.73 2.70
C PRO A 105 9.25 -26.83 3.91
N ASN A 106 8.21 -26.51 4.70
CA ASN A 106 8.29 -25.73 5.93
C ASN A 106 8.51 -24.21 5.81
N VAL A 107 8.20 -23.59 4.66
CA VAL A 107 8.20 -22.11 4.56
C VAL A 107 6.89 -21.53 5.11
N ALA A 108 6.97 -20.67 6.13
CA ALA A 108 5.82 -19.96 6.68
C ALA A 108 5.34 -18.83 5.76
N TYR A 109 6.28 -18.10 5.16
CA TYR A 109 6.01 -17.05 4.19
C TYR A 109 7.19 -16.78 3.27
N ILE A 110 6.88 -16.23 2.11
CA ILE A 110 7.84 -15.76 1.12
C ILE A 110 8.06 -14.28 1.33
N HIS A 111 9.29 -13.83 1.29
CA HIS A 111 9.69 -12.45 1.47
C HIS A 111 10.39 -11.92 0.21
N TYR A 112 9.93 -10.78 -0.28
CA TYR A 112 10.50 -10.09 -1.44
C TYR A 112 11.07 -8.75 -0.97
N MET A 113 12.33 -8.49 -1.31
CA MET A 113 12.92 -7.17 -1.06
C MET A 113 12.26 -6.11 -1.94
N LYS A 114 12.27 -4.87 -1.47
CA LYS A 114 11.79 -3.72 -2.23
C LYS A 114 12.97 -3.06 -2.94
N GLU A 115 12.80 -2.79 -4.23
CA GLU A 115 13.81 -2.14 -5.05
C GLU A 115 13.31 -0.76 -5.48
N ASN A 116 14.01 0.28 -5.06
CA ASN A 116 13.62 1.66 -5.33
C ASN A 116 13.70 1.96 -6.82
N THR A 117 12.64 2.57 -7.34
CA THR A 117 12.55 3.02 -8.71
C THR A 117 12.21 4.51 -8.81
N ARG A 118 12.62 5.09 -9.93
CA ARG A 118 12.19 6.41 -10.41
C ARG A 118 11.36 6.24 -11.68
N LEU A 119 10.34 7.06 -11.83
CA LEU A 119 9.43 7.04 -12.98
C LEU A 119 8.80 8.42 -13.19
N GLU A 120 8.29 8.65 -14.40
CA GLU A 120 7.56 9.85 -14.77
C GLU A 120 6.07 9.53 -14.89
N ALA A 121 5.20 10.40 -14.35
CA ALA A 121 3.76 10.30 -14.51
C ALA A 121 3.20 11.62 -15.06
N GLY A 122 2.18 11.52 -15.92
CA GLY A 122 1.50 12.70 -16.45
C GLY A 122 0.83 13.48 -15.33
N LYS A 123 1.09 14.79 -15.25
CA LYS A 123 0.52 15.66 -14.22
C LYS A 123 -0.99 15.87 -14.40
N ASP A 124 -1.45 15.88 -15.65
CA ASP A 124 -2.85 16.06 -16.01
C ASP A 124 -3.55 14.69 -16.06
N PRO A 125 -4.48 14.39 -15.12
CA PRO A 125 -5.16 13.10 -15.07
C PRO A 125 -5.94 12.79 -16.35
N THR A 126 -6.41 13.82 -17.07
CA THR A 126 -7.15 13.65 -18.33
C THR A 126 -6.28 13.17 -19.50
N LYS A 127 -4.96 13.26 -19.35
CA LYS A 127 -3.95 12.86 -20.34
C LYS A 127 -3.04 11.74 -19.83
N PHE A 128 -3.34 11.19 -18.65
CA PHE A 128 -2.54 10.14 -18.06
C PHE A 128 -2.47 8.91 -18.99
N SER A 129 -1.27 8.35 -19.14
CA SER A 129 -1.04 7.10 -19.86
C SER A 129 -0.26 6.16 -18.97
N LEU A 130 -0.89 5.01 -18.65
CA LEU A 130 -0.26 3.96 -17.87
C LEU A 130 0.94 3.37 -18.62
N LYS A 131 0.80 3.13 -19.93
CA LYS A 131 1.90 2.69 -20.80
C LYS A 131 3.12 3.61 -20.74
N ARG A 132 2.89 4.92 -20.85
CA ARG A 132 3.98 5.90 -20.74
C ARG A 132 4.65 5.82 -19.37
N MET A 133 3.87 5.84 -18.30
CA MET A 133 4.38 5.77 -16.93
C MET A 133 5.25 4.51 -16.73
N LEU A 134 4.73 3.33 -17.07
CA LEU A 134 5.44 2.06 -16.94
C LEU A 134 6.75 2.04 -17.73
N SER A 135 6.77 2.58 -18.96
CA SER A 135 7.97 2.60 -19.80
C SER A 135 9.10 3.51 -19.30
N THR A 136 8.83 4.38 -18.33
CA THR A 136 9.83 5.28 -17.74
C THR A 136 10.45 4.75 -16.45
N ILE A 137 9.98 3.60 -15.95
CA ILE A 137 10.51 2.97 -14.73
C ILE A 137 11.99 2.69 -14.89
N LYS A 138 12.79 3.18 -13.93
CA LYS A 138 14.22 2.90 -13.81
C LYS A 138 14.55 2.53 -12.38
N PHE A 139 15.21 1.39 -12.20
CA PHE A 139 15.75 0.96 -10.93
C PHE A 139 16.91 1.87 -10.49
N GLN A 140 16.95 2.17 -9.21
CA GLN A 140 18.03 2.96 -8.59
C GLN A 140 19.09 2.09 -7.92
N GLN A 141 18.89 0.77 -7.91
CA GLN A 141 19.78 -0.21 -7.25
C GLN A 141 19.95 0.09 -5.75
N VAL A 142 18.86 0.50 -5.10
CA VAL A 142 18.78 0.69 -3.64
C VAL A 142 17.67 -0.22 -3.13
N SER A 143 18.04 -1.16 -2.26
CA SER A 143 17.12 -2.09 -1.63
C SER A 143 16.60 -1.53 -0.31
N GLU A 144 15.30 -1.64 -0.07
CA GLU A 144 14.64 -1.33 1.20
C GLU A 144 14.08 -2.59 1.86
N THR A 145 13.65 -2.48 3.13
CA THR A 145 12.98 -3.57 3.84
C THR A 145 11.82 -4.12 3.02
N GLY A 146 11.88 -5.42 2.77
CA GLY A 146 10.92 -6.15 1.96
C GLY A 146 9.51 -6.24 2.54
N LYS A 147 8.68 -6.95 1.79
CA LYS A 147 7.31 -7.31 2.13
C LYS A 147 7.11 -8.81 1.91
N MET A 148 5.95 -9.32 2.28
CA MET A 148 5.71 -10.75 2.32
C MET A 148 4.49 -11.20 1.53
N VAL A 149 4.56 -12.46 1.10
CA VAL A 149 3.43 -13.26 0.62
C VAL A 149 3.26 -14.44 1.57
N ALA A 150 2.08 -14.56 2.15
CA ALA A 150 1.72 -15.62 3.07
C ALA A 150 0.89 -16.70 2.38
N ASN A 151 1.09 -17.95 2.77
CA ASN A 151 0.01 -18.92 2.79
C ASN A 151 -0.77 -18.70 4.11
N PRO A 152 -2.04 -18.28 4.07
CA PRO A 152 -2.77 -17.88 5.28
C PRO A 152 -2.97 -19.00 6.31
N LEU A 153 -2.85 -20.27 5.89
CA LEU A 153 -2.95 -21.42 6.78
C LEU A 153 -1.73 -21.55 7.71
N TYR A 154 -0.59 -20.95 7.35
CA TYR A 154 0.66 -21.08 8.10
C TYR A 154 0.92 -19.96 9.09
N LEU A 155 0.15 -18.87 9.04
CA LEU A 155 0.31 -17.70 9.90
C LEU A 155 -0.98 -17.34 10.63
N ASN A 156 -0.86 -16.94 11.90
CA ASN A 156 -1.99 -16.47 12.70
C ASN A 156 -1.98 -14.95 12.94
N HIS A 157 -0.88 -14.29 12.62
CA HIS A 157 -0.71 -12.86 12.71
C HIS A 157 0.39 -12.41 11.76
N THR A 158 0.46 -11.11 11.51
CA THR A 158 1.60 -10.49 10.83
C THR A 158 1.94 -9.14 11.45
N TRP A 159 2.97 -8.48 10.93
CA TRP A 159 3.37 -7.12 11.27
C TRP A 159 3.60 -6.31 9.98
N ILE A 160 3.91 -5.02 10.11
CA ILE A 160 4.03 -4.02 9.02
C ILE A 160 4.84 -4.50 7.79
N HIS A 161 5.88 -5.31 8.02
CA HIS A 161 6.73 -5.89 6.97
C HIS A 161 6.62 -7.42 6.90
N HIS A 162 6.68 -8.09 8.06
CA HIS A 162 6.60 -9.54 8.22
C HIS A 162 6.40 -9.90 9.71
N PRO A 163 5.86 -11.09 10.04
CA PRO A 163 5.64 -11.48 11.44
C PRO A 163 6.93 -11.54 12.24
N HIS A 164 6.87 -11.11 13.51
CA HIS A 164 7.99 -11.20 14.45
C HIS A 164 8.27 -12.62 14.92
N ARG A 165 7.25 -13.49 14.90
CA ARG A 165 7.36 -14.90 15.30
C ARG A 165 6.62 -15.76 14.29
N ILE A 166 7.27 -16.83 13.87
CA ILE A 166 6.68 -17.91 13.09
C ILE A 166 6.59 -19.17 13.94
N LYS A 167 5.82 -20.15 13.47
CA LYS A 167 5.67 -21.43 14.16
C LYS A 167 7.00 -22.17 14.20
N ASP A 168 7.30 -22.83 15.32
CA ASP A 168 8.50 -23.66 15.43
C ASP A 168 8.56 -24.72 14.32
N GLY A 169 9.76 -24.90 13.76
CA GLY A 169 9.99 -25.80 12.64
C GLY A 169 9.58 -25.24 11.26
N THR A 170 9.16 -23.98 11.18
CA THR A 170 8.96 -23.27 9.91
C THR A 170 9.98 -22.15 9.73
N ASP A 171 10.18 -21.70 8.49
CA ASP A 171 11.18 -20.69 8.15
C ASP A 171 10.65 -19.62 7.18
N ARG A 172 11.40 -18.52 7.04
CA ARG A 172 11.17 -17.51 5.99
C ARG A 172 12.01 -17.84 4.76
N TYR A 173 11.39 -17.81 3.58
CA TYR A 173 12.15 -17.79 2.33
C TYR A 173 12.27 -16.36 1.78
N THR A 174 13.48 -15.84 1.65
CA THR A 174 13.72 -14.57 0.95
C THR A 174 14.07 -14.85 -0.50
N VAL A 175 13.23 -14.37 -1.43
CA VAL A 175 13.48 -14.50 -2.87
C VAL A 175 14.72 -13.68 -3.24
N PRO A 176 15.74 -14.29 -3.89
CA PRO A 176 16.89 -13.55 -4.38
C PRO A 176 16.49 -12.46 -5.38
N ASN A 177 17.03 -11.25 -5.21
CA ASN A 177 16.72 -10.10 -6.07
C ASN A 177 16.97 -10.35 -7.56
N HIS A 178 17.90 -11.22 -7.96
CA HIS A 178 18.12 -11.52 -9.37
C HIS A 178 16.99 -12.37 -9.98
N LEU A 179 16.19 -13.06 -9.17
CA LEU A 179 15.01 -13.82 -9.60
C LEU A 179 13.78 -12.92 -9.61
N ASN A 180 13.43 -12.34 -8.46
CA ASN A 180 12.32 -11.39 -8.35
C ASN A 180 12.46 -10.47 -7.14
N ALA A 181 11.85 -9.30 -7.22
CA ALA A 181 11.79 -8.27 -6.18
C ALA A 181 10.60 -7.35 -6.43
N ILE A 182 10.13 -6.69 -5.38
CA ILE A 182 9.06 -5.69 -5.50
C ILE A 182 9.62 -4.45 -6.18
N THR A 183 8.91 -4.00 -7.23
CA THR A 183 9.17 -2.73 -7.89
C THR A 183 8.54 -1.62 -7.05
N HIS A 184 9.35 -0.97 -6.20
CA HIS A 184 8.87 0.09 -5.31
C HIS A 184 8.90 1.43 -6.06
N LEU A 185 7.72 2.01 -6.33
CA LEU A 185 7.51 3.24 -7.09
C LEU A 185 7.86 4.50 -6.27
N LYS A 186 9.10 4.52 -5.75
CA LYS A 186 9.58 5.47 -4.74
C LYS A 186 9.55 6.93 -5.20
N HIS A 187 10.04 7.20 -6.40
CA HIS A 187 10.22 8.56 -6.89
C HIS A 187 9.42 8.79 -8.18
N ILE A 188 8.21 9.29 -8.01
CA ILE A 188 7.32 9.66 -9.12
C ILE A 188 7.49 11.15 -9.43
N GLU A 189 7.98 11.46 -10.62
CA GLU A 189 8.09 12.81 -11.15
C GLU A 189 6.85 13.16 -11.98
N LEU A 190 6.12 14.20 -11.57
CA LEU A 190 4.95 14.69 -12.32
C LEU A 190 5.41 15.62 -13.44
N VAL A 191 5.24 15.17 -14.69
CA VAL A 191 5.69 15.90 -15.89
C VAL A 191 4.51 16.52 -16.65
N GLN A 192 4.75 17.68 -17.28
CA GLN A 192 3.77 18.27 -18.21
C GLN A 192 3.74 17.45 -19.51
N ASP A 193 2.56 17.28 -20.08
CA ASP A 193 2.42 16.58 -21.35
C ASP A 193 2.87 17.48 -22.51
N GLY A 194 4.06 17.21 -23.02
CA GLY A 194 4.65 17.99 -24.12
C GLY A 194 5.99 17.49 -24.68
N SER A 195 6.57 16.37 -24.20
CA SER A 195 7.76 15.81 -24.85
C SER A 195 7.38 14.76 -25.89
N PRO A 196 7.98 14.79 -27.10
CA PRO A 196 7.80 13.75 -28.09
C PRO A 196 8.17 12.40 -27.49
N THR A 197 7.30 11.41 -27.65
CA THR A 197 7.54 10.03 -27.28
C THR A 197 8.90 9.55 -27.78
N LYS A 198 9.89 9.42 -26.89
CA LYS A 198 10.91 8.37 -27.11
C LYS A 198 10.12 7.08 -27.32
N ARG A 199 10.49 6.28 -28.34
CA ARG A 199 9.90 4.94 -28.52
C ARG A 199 9.83 4.28 -27.15
N SER A 200 8.61 4.03 -26.69
CA SER A 200 8.33 3.42 -25.41
C SER A 200 8.81 1.97 -25.50
N SER A 201 10.03 1.71 -25.04
CA SER A 201 10.56 0.37 -24.88
C SER A 201 10.07 -0.19 -23.54
N ALA A 202 9.94 -1.51 -23.45
CA ALA A 202 9.71 -2.17 -22.17
C ALA A 202 10.76 -1.73 -21.13
N PRO A 203 10.35 -1.40 -19.89
CA PRO A 203 11.28 -1.09 -18.81
C PRO A 203 12.16 -2.31 -18.52
N VAL A 204 13.42 -2.11 -18.15
CA VAL A 204 14.37 -3.20 -17.90
C VAL A 204 14.41 -3.53 -16.41
N TYR A 205 14.41 -4.81 -16.07
CA TYR A 205 14.57 -5.26 -14.70
C TYR A 205 16.04 -5.21 -14.27
N LYS A 206 16.38 -4.24 -13.41
CA LYS A 206 17.76 -4.02 -12.91
C LYS A 206 17.80 -3.78 -11.40
N PRO A 207 17.35 -4.75 -10.58
CA PRO A 207 17.45 -4.65 -9.13
C PRO A 207 18.91 -4.54 -8.66
N ASN A 208 19.10 -4.17 -7.39
CA ASN A 208 20.37 -4.27 -6.71
C ASN A 208 20.74 -5.74 -6.47
N THR A 209 21.77 -6.21 -7.17
CA THR A 209 22.22 -7.59 -7.08
C THR A 209 23.69 -7.70 -7.51
N PRO A 210 24.50 -8.56 -6.86
CA PRO A 210 25.87 -8.80 -7.29
C PRO A 210 25.96 -9.64 -8.58
N TYR A 211 24.85 -10.26 -8.99
CA TYR A 211 24.79 -11.09 -10.19
C TYR A 211 24.61 -10.21 -11.44
N GLY A 212 25.42 -10.44 -12.47
CA GLY A 212 25.22 -9.78 -13.77
C GLY A 212 23.88 -10.22 -14.36
N LEU A 213 22.94 -9.27 -14.48
CA LEU A 213 21.65 -9.53 -15.13
C LEU A 213 21.76 -9.17 -16.62
N THR A 214 21.25 -10.06 -17.47
CA THR A 214 20.90 -9.70 -18.85
C THR A 214 19.79 -8.64 -18.82
N ASP A 215 19.75 -7.75 -19.81
CA ASP A 215 18.73 -6.70 -19.97
C ASP A 215 17.33 -7.27 -20.28
N GLN A 216 16.80 -8.09 -19.37
CA GLN A 216 15.47 -8.68 -19.45
C GLN A 216 14.43 -7.61 -19.14
N PRO A 217 13.29 -7.62 -19.85
CA PRO A 217 12.21 -6.72 -19.53
C PRO A 217 11.68 -6.96 -18.11
N LEU A 218 11.23 -5.88 -17.47
CA LEU A 218 10.43 -5.90 -16.25
C LEU A 218 9.01 -6.38 -16.54
N LEU A 219 8.44 -5.92 -17.66
CA LEU A 219 7.13 -6.29 -18.19
C LEU A 219 7.26 -6.54 -19.69
N SER A 220 6.52 -7.52 -20.23
CA SER A 220 6.45 -7.68 -21.67
C SER A 220 5.70 -6.51 -22.31
N GLU A 221 5.98 -6.20 -23.59
CA GLU A 221 5.24 -5.16 -24.32
C GLU A 221 3.74 -5.49 -24.38
N ARG A 222 3.41 -6.78 -24.50
CA ARG A 222 2.05 -7.29 -24.45
C ARG A 222 1.36 -6.95 -23.13
N ASP A 223 2.00 -7.21 -21.99
CA ASP A 223 1.42 -6.91 -20.68
C ASP A 223 1.17 -5.40 -20.51
N ILE A 224 2.10 -4.57 -21.00
CA ILE A 224 1.97 -3.11 -20.96
C ILE A 224 0.76 -2.66 -21.80
N ASP A 225 0.57 -3.24 -22.99
CA ASP A 225 -0.56 -2.94 -23.85
C ASP A 225 -1.89 -3.41 -23.25
N GLU A 226 -1.94 -4.61 -22.66
CA GLU A 226 -3.12 -5.12 -21.97
C GLU A 226 -3.52 -4.22 -20.77
N LEU A 227 -2.53 -3.78 -19.97
CA LEU A 227 -2.76 -2.83 -18.86
C LEU A 227 -3.27 -1.47 -19.35
N GLN A 228 -2.71 -0.94 -20.45
CA GLN A 228 -3.16 0.31 -21.03
C GLN A 228 -4.59 0.21 -21.58
N LEU A 229 -4.93 -0.89 -22.24
CA LEU A 229 -6.28 -1.13 -22.76
C LEU A 229 -7.31 -1.19 -21.63
N ASP A 230 -7.01 -1.86 -20.52
CA ASP A 230 -7.91 -1.90 -19.37
C ASP A 230 -8.05 -0.54 -18.70
N PHE A 231 -6.94 0.20 -18.55
CA PHE A 231 -6.96 1.59 -18.07
C PHE A 231 -7.86 2.48 -18.95
N GLU A 232 -7.75 2.39 -20.28
CA GLU A 232 -8.58 3.16 -21.20
C GLU A 232 -10.06 2.74 -21.14
N ARG A 233 -10.33 1.43 -21.03
CA ARG A 233 -11.68 0.91 -20.83
C ARG A 233 -12.33 1.54 -19.60
N MET A 234 -11.61 1.57 -18.48
CA MET A 234 -12.07 2.20 -17.24
C MET A 234 -12.23 3.72 -17.40
N SER A 235 -11.24 4.39 -18.01
CA SER A 235 -11.25 5.84 -18.20
C SER A 235 -12.40 6.35 -19.07
N ARG A 236 -12.89 5.51 -20.01
CA ARG A 236 -14.02 5.84 -20.89
C ARG A 236 -15.39 5.70 -20.20
N LYS A 237 -15.46 5.10 -19.00
CA LYS A 237 -16.73 5.04 -18.25
C LYS A 237 -17.20 6.46 -17.91
N PRO A 238 -18.49 6.80 -18.10
CA PRO A 238 -18.97 8.17 -17.87
C PRO A 238 -18.71 8.69 -16.45
N GLU A 239 -18.83 7.84 -15.45
CA GLU A 239 -18.53 8.17 -14.04
C GLU A 239 -17.05 8.47 -13.81
N VAL A 240 -16.14 7.71 -14.42
CA VAL A 240 -14.68 7.93 -14.31
C VAL A 240 -14.26 9.19 -15.06
N ALA A 241 -14.72 9.35 -16.31
CA ALA A 241 -14.40 10.51 -17.14
C ALA A 241 -14.83 11.85 -16.49
N ARG A 242 -15.94 11.85 -15.73
CA ARG A 242 -16.40 13.01 -14.96
C ARG A 242 -15.50 13.34 -13.77
N LEU A 243 -14.86 12.34 -13.16
CA LEU A 243 -13.99 12.53 -11.98
C LEU A 243 -12.58 12.99 -12.36
N PHE A 244 -12.07 12.60 -13.53
CA PHE A 244 -10.69 12.87 -13.95
C PHE A 244 -10.25 14.35 -13.81
N PRO A 245 -11.05 15.35 -14.22
CA PRO A 245 -10.68 16.76 -14.04
C PRO A 245 -10.50 17.20 -12.57
N PHE A 246 -11.07 16.46 -11.62
CA PHE A 246 -11.01 16.75 -10.19
C PHE A 246 -9.92 15.97 -9.46
N LEU A 247 -9.27 15.00 -10.11
CA LEU A 247 -8.17 14.26 -9.50
C LEU A 247 -6.99 15.21 -9.19
N PRO A 248 -6.29 15.00 -8.06
CA PRO A 248 -5.15 15.85 -7.69
C PRO A 248 -4.05 15.85 -8.75
N THR A 249 -3.59 17.04 -9.12
CA THR A 249 -2.45 17.25 -10.04
C THR A 249 -1.11 17.40 -9.31
N ASN A 250 -1.11 17.17 -8.00
CA ASN A 250 0.07 17.19 -7.13
C ASN A 250 -0.13 16.27 -5.92
N PHE A 251 0.96 15.93 -5.25
CA PHE A 251 0.92 15.16 -4.00
C PHE A 251 0.59 16.07 -2.80
N ILE A 252 -0.71 16.28 -2.57
CA ILE A 252 -1.26 17.21 -1.57
C ILE A 252 -0.65 17.01 -0.16
N TYR A 253 -0.61 15.76 0.33
CA TYR A 253 -0.23 15.45 1.71
C TYR A 253 1.19 14.90 1.87
N LEU A 254 1.84 14.47 0.78
CA LEU A 254 3.08 13.70 0.83
C LEU A 254 4.21 14.45 1.57
N LYS A 255 4.46 15.71 1.19
CA LYS A 255 5.54 16.51 1.80
C LYS A 255 5.30 16.72 3.30
N THR A 256 4.05 17.03 3.68
CA THR A 256 3.67 17.28 5.07
C THR A 256 3.81 16.04 5.92
N ILE A 257 3.37 14.88 5.43
CA ILE A 257 3.50 13.59 6.13
C ILE A 257 4.97 13.20 6.24
N ALA A 258 5.74 13.27 5.16
CA ALA A 258 7.16 12.92 5.15
C ALA A 258 7.96 13.77 6.16
N GLN A 259 7.76 15.09 6.16
CA GLN A 259 8.42 15.98 7.12
C GLN A 259 8.03 15.66 8.56
N CYS A 260 6.75 15.41 8.82
CA CYS A 260 6.27 15.07 10.15
C CYS A 260 6.89 13.76 10.68
N TYR A 261 7.01 12.74 9.83
CA TYR A 261 7.65 11.46 10.19
C TYR A 261 9.15 11.64 10.42
N GLU A 262 9.81 12.45 9.60
CA GLU A 262 11.21 12.82 9.81
C GLU A 262 11.40 13.50 11.16
N ASP A 263 10.53 14.44 11.50
CA ASP A 263 10.64 15.24 12.71
C ASP A 263 10.30 14.53 14.01
N THR A 264 9.53 13.43 13.94
CA THR A 264 9.04 12.72 15.12
C THR A 264 9.67 11.34 15.31
N TYR A 265 10.19 10.74 14.24
CA TYR A 265 10.66 9.36 14.24
C TYR A 265 11.99 9.16 13.51
N TYR A 266 12.03 9.33 12.18
CA TYR A 266 13.15 8.83 11.37
C TYR A 266 14.51 9.45 11.75
N LYS A 267 14.60 10.77 11.92
CA LYS A 267 15.86 11.43 12.31
C LYS A 267 16.43 10.90 13.64
N PHE A 268 15.55 10.58 14.58
CA PHE A 268 15.93 10.05 15.89
C PHE A 268 16.25 8.56 15.83
N HIS A 269 15.51 7.81 15.02
CA HIS A 269 15.73 6.39 14.80
C HIS A 269 17.12 6.16 14.18
N TYR A 270 17.43 6.87 13.09
CA TYR A 270 18.70 6.73 12.39
C TYR A 270 19.90 7.31 13.15
N SER A 271 19.70 8.25 14.06
CA SER A 271 20.75 8.76 14.96
C SER A 271 20.92 7.94 16.24
N GLY A 272 20.10 6.90 16.46
CA GLY A 272 20.12 6.09 17.68
C GLY A 272 19.61 6.80 18.93
N ASN A 273 18.99 7.98 18.79
CA ASN A 273 18.48 8.79 19.89
C ASN A 273 17.09 8.32 20.34
N VAL A 274 17.05 7.15 20.96
CA VAL A 274 15.79 6.47 21.33
C VAL A 274 14.92 7.25 22.32
N LYS A 275 15.51 8.15 23.13
CA LYS A 275 14.78 8.94 24.14
C LYS A 275 13.85 9.98 23.53
N GLN A 276 14.11 10.40 22.28
CA GLN A 276 13.30 11.41 21.58
C GLN A 276 12.33 10.80 20.57
N LEU A 277 12.36 9.47 20.40
CA LEU A 277 11.43 8.76 19.53
C LEU A 277 10.00 8.92 20.04
N LYS A 278 9.12 9.35 19.14
CA LYS A 278 7.67 9.27 19.32
C LYS A 278 7.13 8.13 18.47
N CYS A 279 6.01 7.55 18.86
CA CYS A 279 5.32 6.56 18.01
C CYS A 279 5.06 7.18 16.63
N PRO A 280 5.56 6.58 15.54
CA PRO A 280 5.42 7.14 14.21
C PRO A 280 3.97 7.05 13.78
N GLY A 281 3.33 8.15 13.43
CA GLY A 281 1.92 8.14 13.06
C GLY A 281 1.45 9.51 12.61
N PRO A 282 0.44 9.57 11.73
CA PRO A 282 -0.03 10.83 11.17
C PRO A 282 -0.83 11.66 12.19
N ASP A 283 -1.32 11.07 13.29
CA ASP A 283 -2.09 11.79 14.33
C ASP A 283 -1.33 12.93 15.00
N ARG A 284 0.00 12.95 14.87
CA ARG A 284 0.86 14.05 15.34
C ARG A 284 1.08 15.15 14.29
N CYS A 285 0.69 14.89 13.04
CA CYS A 285 0.94 15.77 11.92
C CYS A 285 -0.16 16.81 11.77
N VAL A 286 0.22 17.99 11.28
CA VAL A 286 -0.73 19.06 10.97
C VAL A 286 -1.09 18.99 9.50
N PHE A 287 -2.27 18.47 9.20
CA PHE A 287 -2.73 18.30 7.82
C PHE A 287 -3.33 19.61 7.25
N PRO A 288 -3.10 19.92 5.96
CA PRO A 288 -3.79 21.01 5.30
C PRO A 288 -5.31 20.79 5.33
N ARG A 289 -6.04 21.87 5.62
CA ARG A 289 -7.51 21.92 5.64
C ARG A 289 -8.04 22.40 4.29
N ARG A 290 -9.36 22.33 4.10
CA ARG A 290 -10.10 22.76 2.88
C ARG A 290 -9.88 21.87 1.66
N ILE A 291 -9.64 20.59 1.92
CA ILE A 291 -9.47 19.56 0.90
C ILE A 291 -10.54 18.52 1.19
N PRO A 292 -11.56 18.36 0.32
CA PRO A 292 -12.59 17.36 0.52
C PRO A 292 -11.97 15.97 0.66
N CYS A 293 -12.34 15.26 1.72
CA CYS A 293 -11.90 13.89 1.97
C CYS A 293 -13.03 13.05 2.55
N TYR A 294 -13.08 11.78 2.16
CA TYR A 294 -13.84 10.78 2.89
C TYR A 294 -13.02 10.30 4.08
N ASN A 295 -13.65 10.27 5.26
CA ASN A 295 -13.10 9.74 6.49
C ASN A 295 -13.92 8.53 6.94
N SER A 296 -13.23 7.54 7.50
CA SER A 296 -13.86 6.37 8.12
C SER A 296 -14.51 6.78 9.43
N MET A 297 -15.80 6.49 9.52
CA MET A 297 -16.67 6.86 10.64
C MET A 297 -17.38 5.62 11.14
N ALA A 298 -17.73 5.64 12.42
CA ALA A 298 -18.53 4.60 13.03
C ALA A 298 -19.27 5.14 14.26
N LYS A 299 -20.22 4.35 14.74
CA LYS A 299 -20.83 4.55 16.05
C LYS A 299 -19.99 3.84 17.10
N PHE A 300 -19.39 4.60 17.99
CA PHE A 300 -18.56 4.06 19.07
C PHE A 300 -19.41 3.69 20.28
N HIS A 301 -18.97 2.67 21.00
CA HIS A 301 -19.57 2.18 22.23
C HIS A 301 -18.49 1.99 23.28
N SER A 302 -18.87 2.12 24.55
CA SER A 302 -17.97 1.90 25.67
C SER A 302 -18.77 1.29 26.81
N THR A 303 -18.27 0.18 27.34
CA THR A 303 -18.82 -0.41 28.56
C THR A 303 -18.23 0.35 29.74
N THR A 304 -19.08 0.97 30.56
CA THR A 304 -18.68 1.63 31.80
C THR A 304 -19.13 0.76 32.98
N GLY A 305 -18.24 0.55 33.95
CA GLY A 305 -18.56 -0.21 35.17
C GLY A 305 -17.99 -1.62 35.26
N GLY A 306 -17.09 -2.02 34.36
CA GLY A 306 -16.27 -3.22 34.58
C GLY A 306 -15.25 -2.96 35.70
N TYR A 307 -15.24 -3.81 36.73
CA TYR A 307 -14.27 -3.69 37.84
C TYR A 307 -12.80 -3.84 37.39
N TYR A 308 -12.55 -4.48 36.24
CA TYR A 308 -11.20 -4.79 35.74
C TYR A 308 -10.97 -4.52 34.25
N LEU A 309 -12.02 -4.50 33.42
CA LEU A 309 -11.91 -4.36 31.97
C LEU A 309 -13.03 -3.47 31.45
N ASN A 310 -12.66 -2.47 30.63
CA ASN A 310 -13.59 -1.68 29.85
C ASN A 310 -13.40 -2.04 28.37
N PHE A 311 -14.47 -2.45 27.72
CA PHE A 311 -14.49 -2.72 26.28
C PHE A 311 -14.92 -1.46 25.52
N HIS A 312 -14.14 -1.13 24.49
CA HIS A 312 -14.42 -0.08 23.52
C HIS A 312 -14.51 -0.73 22.13
N TYR A 313 -15.60 -0.49 21.42
CA TYR A 313 -15.83 -1.08 20.10
C TYR A 313 -16.66 -0.14 19.22
N ALA A 314 -16.69 -0.44 17.93
CA ALA A 314 -17.41 0.35 16.92
C ALA A 314 -18.44 -0.52 16.20
N THR A 315 -19.52 0.09 15.75
CA THR A 315 -20.54 -0.51 14.89
C THR A 315 -20.93 0.47 13.78
N GLU A 316 -21.67 0.00 12.77
CA GLU A 316 -22.21 0.86 11.70
C GLU A 316 -21.09 1.64 10.97
N GLU A 317 -20.02 0.94 10.61
CA GLU A 317 -18.87 1.53 9.93
C GLU A 317 -19.25 2.05 8.54
N SER A 318 -18.78 3.24 8.20
CA SER A 318 -19.08 3.92 6.95
C SER A 318 -18.00 4.93 6.58
N PHE A 319 -18.14 5.53 5.40
CA PHE A 319 -17.33 6.68 4.99
C PHE A 319 -18.21 7.92 4.94
N ARG A 320 -17.69 9.03 5.46
CA ARG A 320 -18.35 10.34 5.38
C ARG A 320 -17.40 11.36 4.76
N GLU A 321 -17.90 12.12 3.81
CA GLU A 321 -17.15 13.25 3.26
C GLU A 321 -17.14 14.41 4.25
N GLU A 322 -15.95 14.93 4.54
CA GLU A 322 -15.70 16.05 5.43
C GLU A 322 -14.62 16.97 4.86
N ASN A 323 -14.43 18.12 5.52
CA ASN A 323 -13.41 19.08 5.17
C ASN A 323 -12.06 18.67 5.78
N GLY A 324 -11.20 18.08 4.96
CA GLY A 324 -9.86 17.63 5.32
C GLY A 324 -9.82 16.15 5.66
N CYS A 325 -8.76 15.49 5.22
CA CYS A 325 -8.47 14.11 5.58
C CYS A 325 -8.09 14.07 7.06
N LEU A 326 -8.73 13.19 7.82
CA LEU A 326 -8.33 12.89 9.19
C LEU A 326 -7.11 11.97 9.13
N PRO A 327 -6.00 12.32 9.80
CA PRO A 327 -4.82 11.47 9.86
C PRO A 327 -5.20 10.09 10.39
#